data_AF-A0A9Q0F723-F1
#
_entry.id   AF-A0A9Q0F723-F1
#
_cell.length_a   1.000
_cell.length_b   1.000
_cell.length_c   1.000
_cell.angle_alpha   90.00
_cell.angle_beta   90.00
_cell.angle_gamma   90.00
#
_symmetry.space_group_name_H-M   'P 1'
#
loop_
_entity.id
_entity.type
_entity.pdbx_description
1 polymer ?
#
loop_
_entity_poly.entity_id
_entity_poly.type
_entity_poly.pdbx_seq_one_letter_code
_entity_poly.pdbx_strand_id
1 'polypeptide(L)'
;MKKQACSIAVLLVSFLFLVTICPSIEAQTCRPSGKVRGKTPPPGQCNQENDSDCCADGTMYPIYKCSPPVSSRTKATLTLNSFEKGGDGGGPSECDNQYHSDNTPVVALSTGWFNHRSRCLNFINIYGNGKSVKAMVVDECDSTMGCDSDHDYQPPCPNNIVDASKAVWKALGVPESDWGEMDIYWSDA
;
A
#
# COMPACT_ATOMS: atom_id res chain seq x y z
N MET A 1 -42.96 9.13 -52.44
CA MET A 1 -42.61 9.59 -51.08
C MET A 1 -42.89 8.45 -50.10
N LYS A 2 -41.88 7.79 -49.49
CA LYS A 2 -42.01 6.96 -48.27
C LYS A 2 -40.75 6.14 -47.88
N LYS A 3 -39.72 6.01 -48.74
CA LYS A 3 -38.56 5.14 -48.45
C LYS A 3 -37.37 5.80 -47.73
N GLN A 4 -37.28 7.13 -47.74
CA GLN A 4 -36.11 7.86 -47.19
C GLN A 4 -36.16 8.04 -45.67
N ALA A 5 -37.37 8.13 -45.08
CA ALA A 5 -37.54 8.29 -43.63
C ALA A 5 -37.19 7.01 -42.85
N CYS A 6 -37.38 5.83 -43.45
CA CYS A 6 -37.11 4.55 -42.79
C CYS A 6 -35.60 4.32 -42.61
N SER A 7 -34.78 4.70 -43.60
CA SER A 7 -33.32 4.51 -43.54
C SER A 7 -32.63 5.44 -42.53
N ILE A 8 -33.12 6.69 -42.40
CA ILE A 8 -32.61 7.67 -41.43
C ILE A 8 -33.05 7.31 -40.01
N ALA A 9 -34.30 6.84 -39.84
CA ALA A 9 -34.80 6.36 -38.55
C ALA A 9 -34.02 5.12 -38.07
N VAL A 10 -33.72 4.17 -38.96
CA VAL A 10 -32.93 2.98 -38.61
C VAL A 10 -31.50 3.34 -38.20
N LEU A 11 -30.85 4.28 -38.92
CA LEU A 11 -29.51 4.78 -38.58
C LEU A 11 -29.45 5.50 -37.22
N LEU A 12 -30.43 6.37 -36.94
CA LEU A 12 -30.52 7.07 -35.65
C LEU A 12 -30.79 6.13 -34.48
N VAL A 13 -31.65 5.12 -34.67
CA VAL A 13 -31.92 4.09 -33.65
C VAL A 13 -30.67 3.24 -33.40
N SER A 14 -29.93 2.83 -34.43
CA SER A 14 -28.68 2.08 -34.25
C SER A 14 -27.59 2.89 -33.53
N PHE A 15 -27.53 4.21 -33.73
CA PHE A 15 -26.57 5.08 -33.03
C PHE A 15 -26.94 5.27 -31.55
N LEU A 16 -28.24 5.38 -31.23
CA LEU A 16 -28.75 5.42 -29.85
C LEU A 16 -28.46 4.13 -29.07
N PHE A 17 -28.55 2.96 -29.70
CA PHE A 17 -28.22 1.67 -29.08
C PHE A 17 -26.71 1.50 -28.82
N LEU A 18 -25.83 2.10 -29.65
CA LEU A 18 -24.38 2.04 -29.46
C LEU A 18 -23.89 2.92 -28.29
N VAL A 19 -24.58 4.03 -28.00
CA VAL A 19 -24.21 4.94 -26.90
C VAL A 19 -24.64 4.39 -25.52
N THR A 20 -25.62 3.47 -25.47
CA THR A 20 -26.09 2.85 -24.22
C THR A 20 -25.24 1.70 -23.71
N ILE A 21 -24.26 1.21 -24.48
CA ILE A 21 -23.31 0.21 -24.01
C ILE A 21 -22.06 0.93 -23.54
N CYS A 22 -22.21 1.75 -22.49
CA CYS A 22 -21.07 2.11 -21.65
C CYS A 22 -20.95 0.94 -20.67
N PRO A 23 -20.04 -0.04 -20.87
CA PRO A 23 -19.75 -0.96 -19.79
C PRO A 23 -19.25 -0.08 -18.65
N SER A 24 -20.04 0.02 -17.59
CA SER A 24 -19.53 0.47 -16.31
C SER A 24 -18.40 -0.51 -15.98
N ILE A 25 -17.15 -0.12 -16.28
CA ILE A 25 -16.01 -0.71 -15.61
C ILE A 25 -16.21 -0.24 -14.18
N GLU A 26 -16.94 -1.04 -13.40
CA GLU A 26 -16.87 -0.99 -11.97
C GLU A 26 -15.39 -1.19 -11.68
N ALA A 27 -14.66 -0.09 -11.47
CA ALA A 27 -13.31 -0.15 -10.95
C ALA A 27 -13.45 -0.97 -9.67
N GLN A 28 -13.03 -2.23 -9.71
CA GLN A 28 -13.24 -3.15 -8.60
C GLN A 28 -12.57 -2.52 -7.40
N THR A 29 -13.40 -2.04 -6.47
CA THR A 29 -12.93 -1.50 -5.21
C THR A 29 -12.23 -2.63 -4.48
N CYS A 30 -10.99 -2.40 -4.05
CA CYS A 30 -10.22 -3.42 -3.35
C CYS A 30 -10.98 -3.86 -2.08
N ARG A 31 -11.19 -5.17 -1.94
CA ARG A 31 -11.89 -5.79 -0.81
C ARG A 31 -10.94 -6.72 -0.05
N PRO A 32 -11.19 -6.97 1.25
CA PRO A 32 -10.46 -7.99 1.99
C PRO A 32 -10.50 -9.34 1.27
N SER A 33 -9.35 -9.98 1.16
CA SER A 33 -9.18 -11.30 0.56
C SER A 33 -9.44 -12.45 1.54
N GLY A 34 -9.52 -12.14 2.84
CA GLY A 34 -9.74 -13.10 3.90
C GLY A 34 -9.49 -12.47 5.26
N LYS A 35 -9.23 -13.34 6.26
CA LYS A 35 -8.79 -12.92 7.60
C LYS A 35 -7.80 -13.93 8.17
N VAL A 36 -6.85 -13.45 8.97
CA VAL A 36 -5.98 -14.28 9.82
C VAL A 36 -6.42 -14.17 11.28
N ARG A 37 -6.26 -15.26 12.05
CA ARG A 37 -6.52 -15.26 13.48
C ARG A 37 -5.23 -14.94 14.24
N GLY A 38 -5.27 -13.91 15.08
CA GLY A 38 -4.20 -13.57 16.00
C GLY A 38 -3.94 -14.66 17.02
N LYS A 39 -2.66 -14.80 17.39
CA LYS A 39 -2.15 -15.76 18.38
C LYS A 39 -1.30 -15.00 19.38
N THR A 40 -1.31 -15.43 20.64
CA THR A 40 -0.38 -14.88 21.63
C THR A 40 1.08 -15.13 21.18
N PRO A 41 1.91 -14.09 21.03
CA PRO A 41 3.33 -14.26 20.75
C PRO A 41 4.03 -14.98 21.90
N PRO A 42 5.00 -15.87 21.62
CA PRO A 42 5.93 -16.35 22.63
C PRO A 42 6.67 -15.17 23.29
N PRO A 43 7.12 -15.31 24.55
CA PRO A 43 7.85 -14.24 25.23
C PRO A 43 9.05 -13.74 24.42
N GLY A 44 9.07 -12.44 24.13
CA GLY A 44 10.15 -11.77 23.41
C GLY A 44 10.13 -11.93 21.88
N GLN A 45 9.07 -12.47 21.29
CA GLN A 45 8.96 -12.68 19.82
C GLN A 45 8.08 -11.66 19.09
N CYS A 46 7.66 -10.59 19.75
CA CYS A 46 7.01 -9.46 19.09
C CYS A 46 7.77 -8.19 19.46
N ASN A 47 8.36 -7.55 18.45
CA ASN A 47 9.00 -6.25 18.60
C ASN A 47 7.93 -5.16 18.62
N GLN A 48 8.01 -4.25 19.58
CA GLN A 48 7.08 -3.12 19.76
C GLN A 48 7.77 -1.76 19.56
N GLU A 49 8.97 -1.75 18.96
CA GLU A 49 9.62 -0.51 18.51
C GLU A 49 8.76 0.22 17.46
N ASN A 50 8.94 1.54 17.37
CA ASN A 50 8.19 2.45 16.49
C ASN A 50 6.65 2.26 16.54
N ASP A 51 6.11 1.98 17.74
CA ASP A 51 4.68 1.76 17.98
C ASP A 51 4.09 0.53 17.26
N SER A 52 4.93 -0.48 16.98
CA SER A 52 4.49 -1.75 16.42
C SER A 52 3.56 -2.52 17.37
N ASP A 53 2.41 -2.94 16.86
CA ASP A 53 1.41 -3.71 17.60
C ASP A 53 1.68 -5.23 17.54
N CYS A 54 1.33 -5.95 18.60
CA CYS A 54 1.30 -7.41 18.61
C CYS A 54 -0.10 -7.94 18.36
N CYS A 55 -0.24 -9.05 17.65
CA CYS A 55 -1.53 -9.69 17.48
C CYS A 55 -2.16 -10.13 18.80
N ALA A 56 -3.42 -9.77 18.99
CA ALA A 56 -4.23 -10.22 20.11
C ALA A 56 -4.81 -11.61 19.84
N ASP A 57 -4.75 -12.49 20.84
CA ASP A 57 -5.24 -13.86 20.73
C ASP A 57 -6.74 -13.91 20.36
N GLY A 58 -7.07 -14.71 19.35
CA GLY A 58 -8.44 -14.89 18.87
C GLY A 58 -9.00 -13.74 18.02
N THR A 59 -8.34 -12.58 17.95
CA THR A 59 -8.74 -11.45 17.10
C THR A 59 -8.61 -11.81 15.62
N MET A 60 -9.58 -11.40 14.80
CA MET A 60 -9.58 -11.68 13.35
C MET A 60 -9.16 -10.44 12.57
N TYR A 61 -7.94 -10.46 12.03
CA TYR A 61 -7.35 -9.36 11.25
C TYR A 61 -7.66 -9.55 9.76
N PRO A 62 -8.13 -8.52 9.03
CA PRO A 62 -8.35 -8.61 7.60
C PRO A 62 -7.02 -8.74 6.85
N ILE A 63 -7.02 -9.51 5.77
CA ILE A 63 -5.89 -9.60 4.84
C ILE A 63 -6.32 -9.13 3.45
N TYR A 64 -5.37 -8.64 2.66
CA TYR A 64 -5.58 -8.06 1.36
C TYR A 64 -4.53 -8.57 0.37
N LYS A 65 -4.96 -8.90 -0.85
CA LYS A 65 -4.06 -9.13 -2.00
C LYS A 65 -4.07 -7.97 -2.99
N CYS A 66 -4.76 -6.89 -2.63
CA CYS A 66 -4.96 -5.71 -3.45
C CYS A 66 -4.77 -4.47 -2.59
N SER A 67 -4.54 -3.34 -3.26
CA SER A 67 -4.47 -2.00 -2.67
C SER A 67 -5.40 -1.06 -3.45
N PRO A 68 -5.71 0.14 -2.91
CA PRO A 68 -6.46 1.14 -3.66
C PRO A 68 -5.81 1.48 -5.03
N PRO A 69 -6.57 1.98 -6.02
CA PRO A 69 -6.02 2.29 -7.33
C PRO A 69 -4.88 3.31 -7.27
N VAL A 70 -3.80 3.04 -8.00
CA VAL A 70 -2.68 3.97 -8.16
C VAL A 70 -3.04 5.08 -9.13
N SER A 71 -2.67 6.32 -8.79
CA SER A 71 -2.85 7.53 -9.61
C SER A 71 -1.65 8.47 -9.45
N SER A 72 -1.71 9.64 -10.09
CA SER A 72 -0.70 10.69 -9.90
C SER A 72 -0.71 11.33 -8.49
N ARG A 73 -1.75 11.04 -7.69
CA ARG A 73 -1.86 11.42 -6.27
C ARG A 73 -2.59 10.32 -5.50
N THR A 74 -1.94 9.17 -5.38
CA THR A 74 -2.47 8.02 -4.64
C THR A 74 -2.50 8.36 -3.16
N LYS A 75 -3.68 8.35 -2.53
CA LYS A 75 -3.79 8.57 -1.07
C LYS A 75 -3.25 7.35 -0.33
N ALA A 76 -2.45 7.56 0.70
CA ALA A 76 -1.90 6.52 1.56
C ALA A 76 -1.74 7.00 3.00
N THR A 77 -1.50 6.05 3.90
CA THR A 77 -0.99 6.32 5.25
C THR A 77 0.51 6.05 5.24
N LEU A 78 1.30 7.01 5.70
CA LEU A 78 2.73 6.86 5.94
C LEU A 78 2.90 6.29 7.35
N THR A 79 3.63 5.19 7.49
CA THR A 79 4.07 4.62 8.77
C THR A 79 5.58 4.74 8.93
N LEU A 80 6.06 4.53 10.14
CA LEU A 80 7.49 4.55 10.46
C LEU A 80 8.01 3.11 10.61
N ASN A 81 9.10 2.80 9.92
CA ASN A 81 9.80 1.53 10.04
C ASN A 81 11.32 1.72 9.97
N SER A 82 12.06 0.84 10.63
CA SER A 82 13.50 0.70 10.48
C SER A 82 13.84 -0.53 9.64
N PHE A 83 14.51 -0.26 8.51
CA PHE A 83 15.03 -1.29 7.61
C PHE A 83 16.46 -1.73 7.99
N GLU A 84 16.96 -1.28 9.15
CA GLU A 84 18.28 -1.65 9.65
C GLU A 84 18.27 -3.06 10.25
N LYS A 85 19.45 -3.68 10.31
CA LYS A 85 19.59 -4.98 10.96
C LYS A 85 19.26 -4.84 12.45
N GLY A 86 18.24 -5.57 12.88
CA GLY A 86 17.76 -5.54 14.27
C GLY A 86 16.78 -4.40 14.56
N GLY A 87 16.29 -3.70 13.53
CA GLY A 87 15.11 -2.85 13.63
C GLY A 87 13.81 -3.67 13.63
N ASP A 88 12.69 -2.96 13.61
CA ASP A 88 11.32 -3.48 13.57
C ASP A 88 10.88 -4.02 12.21
N GLY A 89 11.61 -3.69 11.13
CA GLY A 89 11.37 -4.25 9.79
C GLY A 89 11.71 -5.74 9.66
N GLY A 90 12.24 -6.36 10.71
CA GLY A 90 12.52 -7.79 10.77
C GLY A 90 13.71 -8.20 9.89
N GLY A 91 13.43 -8.90 8.79
CA GLY A 91 14.43 -9.47 7.89
C GLY A 91 15.04 -8.46 6.89
N PRO A 92 15.98 -8.91 6.03
CA PRO A 92 16.46 -8.10 4.91
C PRO A 92 15.33 -7.84 3.91
N SER A 93 15.35 -6.68 3.26
CA SER A 93 14.25 -6.24 2.39
C SER A 93 14.09 -7.08 1.12
N GLU A 94 12.83 -7.26 0.70
CA GLU A 94 12.45 -8.23 -0.31
C GLU A 94 13.10 -7.97 -1.68
N CYS A 95 13.26 -6.70 -2.08
CA CYS A 95 13.71 -6.35 -3.42
C CYS A 95 15.17 -6.72 -3.71
N ASP A 96 16.04 -6.65 -2.71
CA ASP A 96 17.49 -6.80 -2.88
C ASP A 96 18.18 -7.65 -1.82
N ASN A 97 17.43 -8.19 -0.85
CA ASN A 97 17.91 -9.03 0.23
C ASN A 97 18.99 -8.33 1.08
N GLN A 98 18.83 -7.02 1.30
CA GLN A 98 19.72 -6.17 2.09
C GLN A 98 18.97 -5.43 3.19
N TYR A 99 19.70 -5.05 4.24
CA TYR A 99 19.25 -4.05 5.20
C TYR A 99 19.61 -2.65 4.68
N HIS A 100 18.79 -1.66 4.98
CA HIS A 100 18.96 -0.27 4.56
C HIS A 100 19.06 0.64 5.79
N SER A 101 19.95 1.64 5.75
CA SER A 101 20.11 2.55 6.90
C SER A 101 18.87 3.41 7.09
N ASP A 102 18.56 3.74 8.35
CA ASP A 102 17.54 4.72 8.73
C ASP A 102 17.81 6.13 8.15
N ASN A 103 19.04 6.37 7.69
CA ASN A 103 19.45 7.61 7.02
C ASN A 103 19.27 7.57 5.49
N THR A 104 18.81 6.45 4.93
CA THR A 104 18.52 6.30 3.50
C THR A 104 17.00 6.41 3.26
N PRO A 105 16.52 7.26 2.34
CA PRO A 105 15.09 7.39 2.07
C PRO A 105 14.57 6.18 1.28
N VAL A 106 14.10 5.17 2.01
CA VAL A 106 13.56 3.92 1.48
C VAL A 106 12.18 3.65 2.08
N VAL A 107 11.38 2.85 1.37
CA VAL A 107 10.03 2.46 1.78
C VAL A 107 9.70 1.02 1.43
N ALA A 108 8.76 0.45 2.18
CA ALA A 108 7.96 -0.69 1.79
C ALA A 108 6.59 -0.21 1.29
N LEU A 109 5.96 -0.99 0.42
CA LEU A 109 4.59 -0.73 -0.05
C LEU A 109 3.68 -1.90 0.30
N SER A 110 2.42 -1.62 0.66
CA SER A 110 1.41 -2.67 0.79
C SER A 110 1.39 -3.60 -0.43
N THR A 111 1.18 -4.90 -0.22
CA THR A 111 1.20 -5.97 -1.26
C THR A 111 0.65 -5.54 -2.63
N GLY A 112 -0.54 -4.95 -2.66
CA GLY A 112 -1.19 -4.58 -3.93
C GLY A 112 -0.46 -3.46 -4.68
N TRP A 113 0.20 -2.54 -3.98
CA TRP A 113 1.05 -1.51 -4.57
C TRP A 113 2.46 -2.01 -4.87
N PHE A 114 3.00 -2.89 -4.03
CA PHE A 114 4.26 -3.60 -4.31
C PHE A 114 4.18 -4.38 -5.63
N ASN A 115 3.01 -4.97 -5.90
CA ASN A 115 2.61 -5.54 -7.19
C ASN A 115 3.67 -6.49 -7.74
N HIS A 116 3.91 -7.59 -7.01
CA HIS A 116 4.85 -8.65 -7.39
C HIS A 116 6.24 -8.09 -7.78
N ARG A 117 6.81 -7.23 -6.92
CA ARG A 117 8.13 -6.60 -7.11
C ARG A 117 8.23 -5.68 -8.32
N SER A 118 7.13 -5.34 -9.00
CA SER A 118 7.19 -4.46 -10.19
C SER A 118 7.72 -3.06 -9.88
N ARG A 119 7.61 -2.60 -8.62
CA ARG A 119 8.15 -1.33 -8.14
C ARG A 119 9.52 -1.45 -7.47
N CYS A 120 10.09 -2.64 -7.34
CA CYS A 120 11.36 -2.82 -6.66
C CYS A 120 12.47 -1.96 -7.25
N LEU A 121 13.20 -1.28 -6.37
CA LEU A 121 14.32 -0.38 -6.69
C LEU A 121 13.96 0.79 -7.61
N ASN A 122 12.66 0.99 -7.88
CA ASN A 122 12.14 2.20 -8.47
C ASN A 122 11.85 3.21 -7.37
N PHE A 123 11.73 4.47 -7.78
CA PHE A 123 11.45 5.56 -6.85
C PHE A 123 9.97 5.95 -6.92
N ILE A 124 9.47 6.41 -5.78
CA ILE A 124 8.20 7.12 -5.66
C ILE A 124 8.44 8.53 -5.13
N ASN A 125 7.54 9.45 -5.47
CA ASN A 125 7.46 10.74 -4.82
C ASN A 125 6.40 10.65 -3.72
N ILE A 126 6.77 11.03 -2.50
CA ILE A 126 5.88 11.09 -1.34
C ILE A 126 5.62 12.57 -1.04
N TYR A 127 4.35 12.92 -0.86
CA TYR A 127 3.88 14.27 -0.56
C TYR A 127 3.17 14.26 0.79
N GLY A 128 3.69 15.02 1.75
CA GLY A 128 3.19 15.07 3.12
C GLY A 128 3.73 16.31 3.84
N ASN A 129 3.00 16.81 4.84
CA ASN A 129 3.41 17.97 5.64
C ASN A 129 3.85 19.21 4.80
N GLY A 130 3.18 19.45 3.67
CA GLY A 130 3.53 20.54 2.75
C GLY A 130 4.86 20.39 2.00
N LYS A 131 5.54 19.25 2.13
CA LYS A 131 6.82 18.93 1.49
C LYS A 131 6.69 17.69 0.59
N SER A 132 7.78 17.38 -0.10
CA SER A 132 7.92 16.14 -0.85
C SER A 132 9.30 15.53 -0.70
N VAL A 133 9.38 14.20 -0.76
CA VAL A 133 10.62 13.44 -0.76
C VAL A 133 10.54 12.33 -1.80
N LYS A 134 11.67 12.06 -2.45
CA LYS A 134 11.83 10.92 -3.35
C LYS A 134 12.44 9.76 -2.56
N ALA A 135 11.78 8.60 -2.55
CA ALA A 135 12.20 7.43 -1.79
C ALA A 135 12.20 6.19 -2.68
N MET A 136 13.13 5.26 -2.41
CA MET A 136 13.25 4.00 -3.16
C MET A 136 12.38 2.92 -2.53
N VAL A 137 11.63 2.19 -3.34
CA VAL A 137 10.89 1.02 -2.87
C VAL A 137 11.86 -0.15 -2.73
N VAL A 138 12.03 -0.64 -1.51
CA VAL A 138 12.96 -1.73 -1.18
C VAL A 138 12.25 -2.97 -0.67
N ASP A 139 11.00 -2.86 -0.23
CA ASP A 139 10.33 -3.96 0.47
C ASP A 139 8.82 -4.03 0.23
N GLU A 140 8.24 -5.16 0.65
CA GLU A 140 6.80 -5.34 0.76
C GLU A 140 6.35 -5.14 2.22
N CYS A 141 5.29 -4.36 2.41
CA CYS A 141 4.53 -4.37 3.66
C CYS A 141 3.43 -5.44 3.49
N ASP A 142 3.68 -6.66 3.96
CA ASP A 142 2.85 -7.82 3.64
C ASP A 142 1.45 -7.68 4.26
N SER A 143 0.46 -7.47 3.40
CA SER A 143 -0.95 -7.36 3.77
C SER A 143 -1.71 -8.67 3.65
N THR A 144 -1.04 -9.75 3.21
CA THR A 144 -1.61 -11.07 2.97
C THR A 144 -1.50 -11.99 4.17
N MET A 145 -0.49 -11.80 5.03
CA MET A 145 -0.22 -12.62 6.22
C MET A 145 0.34 -11.78 7.39
N GLY A 146 0.49 -12.43 8.54
CA GLY A 146 0.81 -11.82 9.83
C GLY A 146 0.37 -12.73 10.99
N CYS A 147 0.65 -12.32 12.22
CA CYS A 147 0.33 -13.08 13.44
C CYS A 147 0.98 -14.48 13.51
N ASP A 148 2.16 -14.63 12.92
CA ASP A 148 2.96 -15.85 12.94
C ASP A 148 4.44 -15.52 13.17
N SER A 149 5.28 -16.56 13.21
CA SER A 149 6.71 -16.41 13.50
C SER A 149 7.50 -15.69 12.43
N ASP A 150 7.01 -15.67 11.19
CA ASP A 150 7.73 -15.07 10.07
C ASP A 150 7.52 -13.55 10.04
N HIS A 151 6.48 -13.07 10.74
CA HIS A 151 6.10 -11.66 10.85
C HIS A 151 6.22 -11.13 12.29
N ASP A 152 7.06 -11.76 13.13
CA ASP A 152 7.24 -11.40 14.55
C ASP A 152 5.91 -11.23 15.32
N TYR A 153 4.89 -12.01 14.95
CA TYR A 153 3.53 -11.94 15.48
C TYR A 153 2.86 -10.56 15.41
N GLN A 154 3.35 -9.67 14.54
CA GLN A 154 2.71 -8.40 14.18
C GLN A 154 1.49 -8.65 13.28
N PRO A 155 0.47 -7.76 13.31
CA PRO A 155 -0.69 -7.90 12.45
C PRO A 155 -0.33 -7.74 10.95
N PRO A 156 -1.14 -8.29 10.03
CA PRO A 156 -0.97 -8.02 8.61
C PRO A 156 -1.01 -6.51 8.33
N CYS A 157 -0.15 -6.08 7.41
CA CYS A 157 -0.10 -4.70 6.98
C CYS A 157 -1.45 -4.25 6.39
N PRO A 158 -1.94 -3.04 6.67
CA PRO A 158 -3.06 -2.47 5.94
C PRO A 158 -2.73 -2.34 4.45
N ASN A 159 -3.76 -2.22 3.60
CA ASN A 159 -3.58 -2.26 2.16
C ASN A 159 -3.29 -0.92 1.49
N ASN A 160 -3.08 0.13 2.29
CA ASN A 160 -2.90 1.51 1.84
C ASN A 160 -1.69 2.18 2.52
N ILE A 161 -0.67 1.40 2.86
CA ILE A 161 0.52 1.83 3.59
C ILE A 161 1.69 2.11 2.64
N VAL A 162 2.38 3.22 2.91
CA VAL A 162 3.77 3.46 2.53
C VAL A 162 4.56 3.42 3.84
N ASP A 163 5.33 2.37 4.04
CA ASP A 163 6.03 2.16 5.30
C ASP A 163 7.47 2.63 5.18
N ALA A 164 7.88 3.62 5.96
CA ALA A 164 8.96 4.50 5.57
C ALA A 164 10.06 4.65 6.61
N SER A 165 11.30 4.75 6.11
CA SER A 165 12.46 4.97 6.96
C SER A 165 12.42 6.33 7.66
N LYS A 166 13.16 6.47 8.76
CA LYS A 166 13.33 7.75 9.50
C LYS A 166 13.77 8.90 8.58
N ALA A 167 14.59 8.63 7.56
CA ALA A 167 15.02 9.63 6.59
C ALA A 167 13.86 10.24 5.78
N VAL A 168 12.84 9.45 5.44
CA VAL A 168 11.63 9.93 4.74
C VAL A 168 10.87 10.91 5.62
N TRP A 169 10.62 10.54 6.88
CA TRP A 169 9.95 11.39 7.86
C TRP A 169 10.71 12.71 8.11
N LYS A 170 12.04 12.64 8.29
CA LYS A 170 12.91 13.83 8.43
C LYS A 170 12.84 14.73 7.20
N ALA A 171 12.87 14.16 5.99
CA ALA A 171 12.80 14.92 4.74
C ALA A 171 11.45 15.63 4.55
N LEU A 172 10.35 15.00 4.99
CA LEU A 172 9.02 15.62 5.06
C LEU A 172 8.92 16.68 6.19
N GLY A 173 9.96 16.82 7.02
CA GLY A 173 10.05 17.84 8.07
C GLY A 173 9.02 17.68 9.17
N VAL A 174 8.56 16.44 9.40
CA VAL A 174 7.66 16.12 10.52
C VAL A 174 8.52 16.05 11.80
N PRO A 175 8.14 16.75 12.88
CA PRO A 175 8.82 16.63 14.17
C PRO A 175 8.81 15.18 14.66
N GLU A 176 9.91 14.71 15.26
CA GLU A 176 10.01 13.32 15.76
C GLU A 176 8.92 12.97 16.78
N SER A 177 8.40 13.95 17.53
CA SER A 177 7.28 13.77 18.47
C SER A 177 5.96 13.40 17.80
N ASP A 178 5.85 13.64 16.49
CA ASP A 178 4.64 13.48 15.70
C ASP A 178 4.79 12.33 14.70
N TRP A 179 5.83 11.50 14.85
CA TRP A 179 6.01 10.29 14.06
C TRP A 179 5.09 9.18 14.56
N GLY A 180 4.76 8.26 13.66
CA GLY A 180 3.76 7.20 13.87
C GLY A 180 2.98 7.01 12.59
N GLU A 181 1.87 7.73 12.44
CA GLU A 181 1.04 7.69 11.25
C GLU A 181 0.75 9.10 10.68
N MET A 182 0.81 9.24 9.36
CA MET A 182 0.43 10.49 8.68
C MET A 182 -0.26 10.23 7.34
N ASP A 183 -1.38 10.92 7.09
CA ASP A 183 -2.01 10.95 5.77
C ASP A 183 -1.08 11.61 4.73
N ILE A 184 -0.80 10.90 3.64
CA ILE A 184 0.05 11.37 2.54
C ILE A 184 -0.61 11.13 1.17
N TYR A 185 0.04 11.69 0.15
CA TYR A 185 -0.14 11.26 -1.23
C TYR A 185 1.18 10.74 -1.78
N TRP A 186 1.14 9.82 -2.74
CA TRP A 186 2.33 9.39 -3.47
C TRP A 186 2.04 9.15 -4.96
N SER A 187 3.11 9.14 -5.75
CA SER A 187 3.09 8.74 -7.16
C SER A 187 4.36 8.00 -7.53
N ASP A 188 4.31 7.19 -8.58
CA ASP A 188 5.53 6.74 -9.27
C ASP A 188 6.35 7.97 -9.72
N ALA A 189 7.68 7.89 -9.69
CA ALA A 189 8.60 9.01 -9.94
C ALA A 189 9.21 9.04 -11.35
#